data_AF-A0A9E5C741-F1
#
_entry.id   AF-A0A9E5C741-F1
#
_cell.length_a   1.000
_cell.length_b   1.000
_cell.length_c   1.000
_cell.angle_alpha   90.00
_cell.angle_beta   90.00
_cell.angle_gamma   90.00
#
_symmetry.space_group_name_H-M   'P 1'
#
loop_
_entity.id
_entity.type
_entity.pdbx_description
1 polymer ?
#
loop_
_entity_poly.entity_id
_entity_poly.type
_entity_poly.pdbx_seq_one_letter_code
_entity_poly.pdbx_strand_id
1 'polypeptide(L)' 'GREAEEHLRHGQAVTLGRPELEAGYLEEYRAYNSEGVFMALVRFDRPTNSWQPVKVFQLDTPSPYAPASV' A
#
# COMPACT_ATOMS: atom_id res chain seq x y z
N GLY A 1 2.33 -10.16 1.48
CA GLY A 1 2.65 -10.97 2.67
C GLY A 1 2.59 -10.10 3.90
N ARG A 2 2.48 -10.69 5.11
CA ARG A 2 2.26 -9.94 6.36
C ARG A 2 3.32 -8.88 6.66
N GLU A 3 4.59 -9.16 6.40
CA GLU A 3 5.67 -8.18 6.60
C GLU A 3 5.54 -6.95 5.68
N ALA A 4 5.23 -7.16 4.39
CA ALA A 4 4.98 -6.06 3.46
C ALA A 4 3.76 -5.21 3.86
N GLU A 5 2.74 -5.86 4.44
CA GLU A 5 1.59 -5.18 5.00
C GLU A 5 2.00 -4.27 6.17
N GLU A 6 2.77 -4.80 7.12
CA GLU A 6 3.27 -4.05 8.26
C GLU A 6 4.15 -2.87 7.82
N HIS A 7 5.05 -3.06 6.85
CA HIS A 7 5.85 -1.96 6.30
C HIS A 7 4.97 -0.85 5.69
N LEU A 8 3.98 -1.22 4.86
CA LEU A 8 3.09 -0.21 4.26
C LEU A 8 2.25 0.52 5.31
N ARG A 9 1.76 -0.17 6.36
CA ARG A 9 1.02 0.47 7.46
C ARG A 9 1.84 1.55 8.17
N HIS A 10 3.16 1.39 8.22
CA HIS A 10 4.09 2.36 8.82
C HIS A 10 4.69 3.35 7.81
N GLY A 11 4.18 3.38 6.57
CA GLY A 11 4.68 4.30 5.54
C GLY A 11 6.07 3.95 5.04
N GLN A 12 6.48 2.67 5.15
CA GLN A 12 7.77 2.19 4.67
C GLN A 12 7.65 1.57 3.28
N ALA A 13 8.73 1.67 2.50
CA ALA A 13 8.82 1.07 1.18
C ALA A 13 8.86 -0.47 1.26
N VAL A 14 8.30 -1.13 0.26
CA VAL A 14 8.37 -2.59 0.11
C VAL A 14 9.24 -2.92 -1.09
N THR A 15 10.45 -3.41 -0.86
CA THR A 15 11.37 -3.87 -1.91
C THR A 15 10.93 -5.23 -2.44
N LEU A 16 10.90 -5.37 -3.76
CA LEU A 16 10.59 -6.63 -4.41
C LEU A 16 11.87 -7.44 -4.64
N GLY A 17 11.81 -8.75 -4.36
CA GLY A 17 12.91 -9.66 -4.65
C GLY A 17 13.08 -10.01 -6.14
N ARG A 18 12.10 -9.63 -6.99
CA ARG A 18 12.16 -9.74 -8.45
C ARG A 18 11.68 -8.44 -9.09
N PRO A 19 12.17 -8.09 -10.29
CA PRO A 19 11.66 -6.92 -11.01
C PRO A 19 10.17 -7.10 -11.35
N GLU A 20 9.35 -6.12 -10.97
CA GLU A 20 7.96 -6.04 -11.44
C GLU A 20 7.98 -5.58 -12.91
N LEU A 21 7.78 -6.50 -13.85
CA LEU A 21 7.91 -6.21 -15.29
C LEU A 21 6.76 -5.35 -15.85
N GLU A 22 5.60 -5.39 -15.22
CA GLU A 22 4.35 -4.82 -15.74
C GLU A 22 4.00 -3.46 -15.10
N ALA A 23 4.70 -3.05 -14.04
CA ALA A 23 4.40 -1.78 -13.37
C ALA A 23 4.96 -0.57 -14.15
N GLY A 24 4.07 0.37 -14.48
CA GLY A 24 4.39 1.69 -14.97
C GLY A 24 5.26 2.45 -13.96
N TYR A 25 6.28 3.15 -14.46
CA TYR A 25 7.15 3.95 -13.60
C TYR A 25 6.38 5.17 -13.07
N LEU A 26 6.36 5.35 -11.74
CA LEU A 26 5.67 6.45 -11.04
C LEU A 26 4.14 6.51 -11.18
N GLU A 27 3.52 5.50 -11.78
CA GLU A 27 2.06 5.37 -11.76
C GLU A 27 1.57 4.99 -10.36
N GLU A 28 0.38 5.49 -10.01
CA GLU A 28 -0.25 5.17 -8.72
C GLU A 28 -1.03 3.87 -8.80
N TYR A 29 -0.71 2.97 -7.88
CA TYR A 29 -1.37 1.69 -7.71
C TYR A 29 -2.05 1.60 -6.36
N ARG A 30 -3.10 0.78 -6.29
CA ARG A 30 -3.79 0.44 -5.05
C ARG A 30 -3.13 -0.78 -4.42
N ALA A 31 -2.75 -0.67 -3.16
CA ALA A 31 -2.26 -1.80 -2.37
C ALA A 31 -3.40 -2.39 -1.53
N TYR A 32 -3.45 -3.72 -1.48
CA TYR A 32 -4.44 -4.48 -0.73
C TYR A 32 -3.72 -5.50 0.18
N ASN A 33 -4.28 -5.82 1.34
CA ASN A 33 -3.78 -6.93 2.16
C ASN A 33 -4.19 -8.28 1.55
N SER A 34 -3.78 -9.38 2.20
CA SER A 34 -4.14 -10.74 1.78
C SER A 34 -5.65 -11.04 1.83
N GLU A 35 -6.42 -10.23 2.54
CA GLU A 35 -7.88 -10.35 2.63
C GLU A 35 -8.61 -9.49 1.57
N GLY A 36 -7.86 -8.78 0.72
CA GLY A 36 -8.43 -7.90 -0.31
C GLY A 36 -8.89 -6.54 0.22
N VAL A 37 -8.50 -6.17 1.45
CA VAL A 37 -8.81 -4.87 2.05
C VAL A 37 -7.86 -3.81 1.48
N PHE A 38 -8.40 -2.70 0.98
CA PHE A 38 -7.61 -1.58 0.44
C PHE A 38 -6.88 -0.82 1.54
N MET A 39 -5.57 -0.64 1.41
CA MET A 39 -4.73 -0.09 2.49
C MET A 39 -3.97 1.19 2.14
N ALA A 40 -3.52 1.31 0.89
CA ALA A 40 -2.62 2.40 0.51
C ALA A 40 -2.66 2.70 -0.99
N LEU A 41 -2.29 3.92 -1.35
CA LEU A 41 -1.80 4.27 -2.67
C LEU A 41 -0.27 4.17 -2.65
N VAL A 42 0.29 3.51 -3.66
CA VAL A 42 1.74 3.29 -3.81
C VAL A 42 2.19 3.67 -5.21
N ARG A 43 3.48 3.95 -5.38
CA ARG A 43 4.12 4.11 -6.70
C ARG A 43 5.28 3.15 -6.83
N PHE A 44 5.49 2.64 -8.04
CA PHE A 44 6.65 1.81 -8.30
C PHE A 44 7.87 2.67 -8.62
N ASP A 45 8.91 2.54 -7.79
CA ASP A 45 10.22 3.13 -8.00
C ASP A 45 11.15 2.08 -8.64
N ARG A 46 11.34 2.19 -9.95
CA ARG A 46 12.16 1.26 -10.75
C ARG A 46 13.63 1.21 -10.30
N PRO A 47 14.34 2.34 -10.11
CA PRO A 47 15.72 2.35 -9.60
C PRO A 47 15.96 1.50 -8.35
N THR A 48 15.02 1.52 -7.40
CA THR A 48 15.14 0.79 -6.13
C THR A 48 14.36 -0.53 -6.11
N ASN A 49 13.68 -0.85 -7.22
CA ASN A 49 12.77 -1.98 -7.35
C ASN A 49 11.79 -2.10 -6.17
N SER A 50 11.16 -0.98 -5.80
CA SER A 50 10.34 -0.91 -4.59
C SER A 50 9.01 -0.20 -4.81
N TRP A 51 8.02 -0.62 -4.03
CA TRP A 51 6.75 0.08 -3.89
C TRP A 51 6.88 1.14 -2.80
N GLN A 52 6.73 2.40 -3.21
CA GLN A 52 6.82 3.57 -2.33
C GLN A 52 5.41 4.00 -1.91
N PRO A 53 5.12 4.11 -0.60
CA PRO A 53 3.84 4.59 -0.13
C PRO A 53 3.65 6.08 -0.45
N VAL A 54 2.55 6.40 -1.12
CA VAL A 54 2.11 7.78 -1.36
C VAL A 54 1.11 8.20 -0.29
N LYS A 55 0.18 7.31 0.06
CA LYS A 55 -0.82 7.55 1.09
C LYS A 55 -1.24 6.25 1.74
N VAL A 56 -1.19 6.20 3.06
CA VAL A 56 -1.60 5.05 3.87
C VAL A 56 -2.92 5.38 4.57
N PHE A 57 -3.84 4.42 4.60
CA PHE A 57 -5.13 4.57 5.25
C PHE A 57 -5.17 3.76 6.54
N GLN A 58 -5.61 4.38 7.64
CA GLN A 58 -5.90 3.67 8.89
C GLN A 58 -7.32 3.12 8.82
N LEU A 59 -7.43 1.79 8.87
CA LEU A 59 -8.70 1.08 8.72
C LEU A 59 -9.21 0.50 10.05
N ASP A 60 -8.32 0.34 11.02
CA ASP A 60 -8.63 -0.24 12.33
C ASP A 60 -9.52 0.69 13.17
N THR A 61 -9.53 1.99 12.86
CA THR A 61 -10.34 2.99 13.56
C THR A 61 -11.24 3.73 12.57
N PRO A 62 -12.57 3.70 12.75
CA PRO A 62 -13.47 4.51 11.96
C PRO A 62 -13.12 5.99 12.09
N SER A 63 -13.30 6.75 11.01
CA SER A 63 -13.25 8.21 11.08
C SER A 63 -14.25 8.72 12.12
N PRO A 64 -13.95 9.80 12.87
CA PRO A 64 -14.93 10.48 13.72
C PRO A 64 -16.17 10.96 12.96
N TYR A 65 -16.07 11.06 11.64
CA TYR A 65 -17.15 11.45 10.73
C TYR A 65 -17.78 10.25 9.99
N ALA A 66 -17.41 9.02 10.34
CA ALA A 66 -18.04 7.84 9.76
C ALA A 66 -19.54 7.79 10.14
N PRO A 67 -20.43 7.41 9.22
CA PRO A 67 -21.83 7.20 9.58
C PRO A 67 -21.94 6.11 10.65
N ALA A 68 -22.86 6.28 11.59
CA ALA A 68 -23.17 5.24 12.56
C ALA A 68 -23.54 3.95 11.81
N SER A 69 -22.91 2.84 12.17
CA SER A 69 -23.24 1.53 11.61
C SER A 69 -24.73 1.27 11.84
N VAL A 70 -25.49 1.13 10.75
CA VAL A 70 -26.90 0.74 10.75
C VAL A 70 -27.02 -0.75 11.06
#